data_AF-A0A1V4M370-F1
#
_entry.id   AF-A0A1V4M370-F1
#
_cell.length_a   1.000
_cell.length_b   1.000
_cell.length_c   1.000
_cell.angle_alpha   90.00
_cell.angle_beta   90.00
_cell.angle_gamma   90.00
#
_symmetry.space_group_name_H-M   'P 1'
#
loop_
_entity.id
_entity.type
_entity.pdbx_description
1 polymer ?
#
loop_
_entity_poly.entity_id
_entity_poly.type
_entity_poly.pdbx_seq_one_letter_code
_entity_poly.pdbx_strand_id
1 'polypeptide(L)' 'MSVMVGQKAPDFEANAFHNGGFKKVKLSDYKDKWVVICFYPGDFTFV' A
#
# COMPACT_ATOMS: atom_id res chain seq x y z
N MET A 1 -1.56 -16.96 8.95
CA MET A 1 -0.25 -16.27 8.98
C MET A 1 -0.48 -14.88 9.54
N SER A 2 0.23 -14.50 10.59
CA SER A 2 0.14 -13.15 11.18
C SER A 2 1.20 -12.25 10.54
N VAL A 3 0.91 -10.96 10.36
CA VAL A 3 1.91 -9.96 9.96
C VAL A 3 2.77 -9.64 11.18
N MET A 4 4.09 -9.79 11.06
CA MET A 4 5.03 -9.59 12.16
C MET A 4 6.17 -8.66 11.76
N VAL A 5 6.54 -7.76 12.67
CA VAL A 5 7.66 -6.84 12.47
C VAL A 5 8.97 -7.61 12.26
N GLY A 6 9.83 -7.12 11.36
CA GLY A 6 11.12 -7.74 11.01
C GLY A 6 11.01 -8.90 10.00
N GLN A 7 9.80 -9.37 9.69
CA GLN A 7 9.56 -10.31 8.60
C GLN A 7 9.38 -9.57 7.27
N LYS A 8 9.55 -10.28 6.16
CA LYS A 8 9.26 -9.73 4.84
C LYS A 8 7.79 -9.31 4.79
N ALA A 9 7.54 -8.06 4.41
CA ALA A 9 6.19 -7.56 4.21
C ALA A 9 5.45 -8.41 3.16
N PRO A 10 4.18 -8.79 3.40
CA PRO A 10 3.36 -9.47 2.41
C PRO A 10 3.26 -8.63 1.13
N ASP A 11 3.50 -9.27 -0.01
CA ASP A 11 3.33 -8.60 -1.28
C ASP A 11 1.84 -8.40 -1.55
N PHE A 12 1.50 -7.28 -2.20
CA PHE A 12 0.14 -6.97 -2.59
C PHE A 12 0.15 -6.23 -3.91
N GLU A 13 -0.99 -6.30 -4.59
CA GLU A 13 -1.26 -5.57 -5.82
C GLU A 13 -2.62 -4.89 -5.69
N ALA A 14 -2.66 -3.60 -6.01
CA ALA A 14 -3.88 -2.80 -5.93
C ALA A 14 -3.95 -1.79 -7.08
N ASN A 15 -5.18 -1.40 -7.44
CA ASN A 15 -5.40 -0.25 -8.30
C ASN A 15 -5.28 1.01 -7.44
N ALA A 16 -4.47 1.97 -7.87
CA ALA A 16 -4.28 3.24 -7.20
C ALA A 16 -4.49 4.40 -8.17
N PHE A 17 -5.02 5.52 -7.66
CA PHE A 17 -5.06 6.77 -8.40
C PHE A 17 -3.80 7.59 -8.06
N HIS A 18 -3.01 7.96 -9.06
CA HIS A 18 -1.75 8.69 -8.88
C HIS A 18 -1.46 9.56 -10.10
N ASN A 19 -1.03 10.80 -9.90
CA ASN A 19 -0.75 11.78 -10.97
C ASN A 19 -1.89 11.91 -12.01
N GLY A 20 -3.14 11.95 -11.53
CA GLY A 20 -4.32 12.16 -12.39
C GLY A 20 -4.80 10.93 -13.15
N GLY A 21 -4.25 9.74 -12.90
CA GLY A 21 -4.67 8.52 -13.58
C GLY A 21 -4.70 7.29 -12.68
N PHE A 22 -5.42 6.26 -13.13
CA PHE A 22 -5.41 4.95 -12.50
C PHE A 22 -4.21 4.14 -12.98
N LYS A 23 -3.51 3.52 -12.03
CA LYS A 23 -2.43 2.57 -12.31
C LYS A 23 -2.51 1.39 -11.35
N LYS A 24 -1.94 0.28 -11.79
CA LYS A 24 -1.73 -0.89 -10.95
C LYS A 24 -0.42 -0.70 -10.19
N VAL A 25 -0.44 -0.96 -8.88
CA VAL A 25 0.69 -0.76 -7.98
C VAL A 25 0.94 -2.05 -7.24
N LYS A 26 2.20 -2.51 -7.25
CA LYS A 26 2.63 -3.68 -6.50
C LYS A 26 3.71 -3.30 -5.51
N LEU A 27 3.67 -3.86 -4.29
CA LEU A 27 4.68 -3.56 -3.27
C LEU A 27 6.09 -3.91 -3.77
N SER A 28 6.22 -5.02 -4.51
CA SER A 28 7.50 -5.43 -5.09
C SER A 28 8.13 -4.41 -6.05
N ASP A 29 7.34 -3.52 -6.65
CA ASP A 29 7.85 -2.49 -7.59
C ASP A 29 8.70 -1.42 -6.88
N TYR A 30 8.61 -1.35 -5.55
CA TYR A 30 9.33 -0.40 -4.70
C TYR A 30 10.49 -1.06 -3.94
N LYS A 31 10.96 -2.23 -4.38
CA LYS A 31 12.15 -2.85 -3.80
C LYS A 31 13.32 -1.86 -3.75
N ASP A 32 14.12 -1.98 -2.70
CA ASP A 32 15.30 -1.14 -2.44
C ASP A 32 14.98 0.34 -2.14
N LYS A 33 13.71 0.66 -1.88
CA LYS A 33 13.26 1.96 -1.36
C LYS A 33 12.58 1.77 -0.01
N TRP A 34 12.67 2.79 0.84
CA TRP A 34 11.83 2.86 2.02
C TRP A 34 10.40 3.19 1.61
N VAL A 35 9.43 2.40 2.10
CA VAL A 35 8.01 2.54 1.80
C VAL A 35 7.23 2.60 3.12
N VAL A 36 6.33 3.56 3.21
CA VAL A 36 5.35 3.67 4.31
C VAL A 36 3.97 3.39 3.74
N ILE A 37 3.23 2.48 4.37
CA ILE A 37 1.85 2.14 4.02
C ILE A 37 0.96 2.55 5.18
N CYS A 38 -0.01 3.42 4.90
CA CYS A 38 -1.00 3.87 5.88
C CYS A 38 -2.38 3.36 5.45
N PHE A 39 -3.08 2.69 6.36
CA PHE A 39 -4.48 2.33 6.19
C PHE A 39 -5.34 3.35 6.95
N TYR A 40 -6.46 3.73 6.37
CA TYR A 40 -7.43 4.62 7.01
C TYR A 40 -8.85 4.04 6.87
N PRO A 41 -9.80 4.38 7.76
CA PRO A 41 -11.07 3.67 7.87
C PRO A 41 -12.00 3.80 6.65
N GLY A 42 -11.99 4.95 5.98
CA GLY A 42 -12.83 5.19 4.80
C GLY A 42 -12.80 6.63 4.33
N ASP A 43 -13.21 6.84 3.08
CA ASP A 43 -13.39 8.16 2.49
C ASP A 43 -14.72 8.78 2.94
N PHE A 44 -14.76 10.11 3.04
CA PHE A 44 -15.99 10.90 3.31
C PHE A 44 -16.78 10.47 4.56
N THR A 45 -16.07 10.10 5.63
CA THR A 45 -16.71 9.81 6.92
C THR A 45 -17.11 11.10 7.65
N PHE A 46 -18.10 11.01 8.54
CA PHE A 46 -18.36 12.07 9.52
C PHE A 46 -17.19 12.13 10.53
N VAL A 47 -16.80 13.34 10.94
CA VAL A 47 -15.71 13.59 11.90
C VAL A 47 -16.29 13.97 13.25
#